data_AF-A0A3D1HSN8-F1
#
_entry.id   AF-A0A3D1HSN8-F1
#
_cell.length_a   1.000
_cell.length_b   1.000
_cell.length_c   1.000
_cell.angle_alpha   90.00
_cell.angle_beta   90.00
_cell.angle_gamma   90.00
#
_symmetry.space_group_name_H-M   'P 1'
#
loop_
_entity.id
_entity.type
_entity.pdbx_description
1 polymer ?
#
loop_
_entity_poly.entity_id
_entity_poly.type
_entity_poly.pdbx_seq_one_letter_code
_entity_poly.pdbx_strand_id
1 'polypeptide(L)' 'DYDDTHFASLGHPSVTVIPAVVALADRTGASMAEVKQAVLTGAEVAIRLGVWLGRDHYRTGFHVTGTAGTFGAVA' A
#
# COMPACT_ATOMS: atom_id res chain seq x y z
N ASP A 1 -1.98 -13.90 3.40
CA ASP A 1 -1.36 -14.30 4.68
C ASP A 1 -0.03 -15.02 4.50
N TYR A 2 0.75 -14.62 3.51
CA TYR A 2 2.20 -14.90 3.47
C TYR A 2 3.00 -13.72 2.92
N ASP A 3 2.29 -12.66 2.60
CA ASP A 3 2.72 -11.30 2.32
C ASP A 3 3.05 -10.55 3.62
N ASP A 4 3.51 -9.30 3.48
CA ASP A 4 3.99 -8.50 4.61
C ASP A 4 2.87 -8.03 5.55
N THR A 5 3.26 -7.50 6.71
CA THR A 5 2.34 -6.84 7.63
C THR A 5 3.04 -5.65 8.25
N HIS A 6 2.36 -4.49 8.25
CA HIS A 6 2.85 -3.32 8.95
C HIS A 6 2.00 -3.04 10.21
N PHE A 7 2.55 -3.40 11.37
CA PHE A 7 1.82 -3.47 12.65
C PHE A 7 1.12 -2.18 13.08
N ALA A 8 1.72 -1.01 12.82
CA ALA A 8 1.09 0.25 13.21
C ALA A 8 -0.13 0.58 12.34
N SER A 9 -0.10 0.19 11.06
CA SER A 9 -1.21 0.41 10.12
C SER A 9 -2.25 -0.70 10.13
N LEU A 10 -1.95 -1.86 10.72
CA LEU A 10 -2.79 -3.07 10.70
C LEU A 10 -3.15 -3.58 9.28
N GLY A 11 -2.33 -3.25 8.29
CA GLY A 11 -2.53 -3.63 6.90
C GLY A 11 -1.30 -4.29 6.27
N HIS A 12 -1.52 -4.79 5.06
CA HIS A 12 -0.54 -5.46 4.21
C HIS A 12 -0.22 -4.53 3.03
N PRO A 13 0.73 -3.59 3.15
CA PRO A 13 0.91 -2.55 2.14
C PRO A 13 1.41 -3.11 0.81
N SER A 14 2.30 -4.11 0.84
CA SER A 14 2.95 -4.62 -0.38
C SER A 14 1.97 -5.19 -1.39
N VAL A 15 0.91 -5.87 -0.94
CA VAL A 15 -0.06 -6.56 -1.81
C VAL A 15 -0.91 -5.59 -2.64
N THR A 16 -1.02 -4.33 -2.21
CA THR A 16 -1.76 -3.29 -2.95
C THR A 16 -0.83 -2.47 -3.84
N VAL A 17 0.35 -2.12 -3.34
CA VAL A 17 1.26 -1.18 -4.01
C VAL A 17 2.09 -1.86 -5.10
N ILE A 18 2.74 -2.99 -4.79
CA ILE A 18 3.71 -3.60 -5.70
C ILE A 18 3.04 -4.07 -7.00
N PRO A 19 1.89 -4.76 -6.99
CA PRO A 19 1.24 -5.17 -8.23
C PRO A 19 0.81 -3.97 -9.10
N ALA A 20 0.35 -2.88 -8.49
CA ALA A 20 -0.03 -1.66 -9.22
C ALA A 20 1.18 -1.02 -9.92
N VAL A 21 2.30 -0.88 -9.21
CA VAL A 21 3.54 -0.33 -9.78
C VAL A 21 4.09 -1.24 -10.88
N VAL A 22 4.16 -2.55 -10.66
CA VAL A 22 4.67 -3.50 -11.66
C VAL A 22 3.82 -3.49 -12.93
N ALA A 23 2.49 -3.43 -12.80
CA ALA A 23 1.58 -3.36 -13.95
C ALA A 23 1.75 -2.07 -14.77
N LEU A 24 2.11 -0.96 -14.13
CA LEU A 24 2.37 0.31 -14.82
C LEU A 24 3.78 0.39 -15.38
N ALA A 25 4.77 -0.14 -14.66
CA ALA A 25 6.18 -0.05 -15.03
C ALA A 25 6.46 -0.65 -16.42
N ASP A 26 5.87 -1.80 -16.73
CA ASP A 26 5.99 -2.43 -18.05
C ASP A 26 5.36 -1.54 -19.15
N ARG A 27 4.19 -0.96 -18.87
CA ARG A 27 3.46 -0.11 -19.81
C ARG A 27 4.14 1.24 -20.08
N THR A 28 4.83 1.80 -19.09
CA THR A 28 5.47 3.12 -19.19
C THR A 28 6.96 3.03 -19.49
N GLY A 29 7.54 1.83 -19.53
CA GLY A 29 8.99 1.65 -19.65
C GLY A 29 9.76 2.21 -18.46
N ALA A 30 9.19 2.14 -17.26
CA ALA A 30 9.79 2.73 -16.06
C ALA A 30 11.11 2.03 -15.70
N SER A 31 12.10 2.82 -15.31
CA SER A 31 13.34 2.33 -14.74
C SER A 31 13.12 1.71 -13.37
N MET A 32 14.05 0.83 -12.95
CA MET A 32 14.03 0.25 -11.61
C MET A 32 14.11 1.32 -10.49
N ALA A 33 14.73 2.47 -10.76
CA ALA A 33 14.76 3.59 -9.81
C ALA A 33 13.37 4.20 -9.62
N GLU A 34 12.63 4.42 -10.70
CA GLU A 34 11.24 4.91 -10.65
C GLU A 34 10.31 3.90 -9.97
N VAL A 35 10.47 2.60 -10.26
CA VAL A 35 9.72 1.53 -9.59
C VAL A 35 9.95 1.54 -8.08
N LYS A 36 11.22 1.61 -7.64
CA LYS A 36 11.54 1.68 -6.20
C LYS A 36 10.93 2.92 -5.54
N GLN A 37 11.01 4.07 -6.22
CA GLN A 37 10.47 5.31 -5.70
C GLN A 37 8.93 5.28 -5.59
N ALA A 38 8.25 4.72 -6.60
CA ALA A 38 6.80 4.55 -6.60
C ALA A 38 6.36 3.58 -5.50
N VAL A 39 7.02 2.42 -5.36
CA VAL A 39 6.71 1.47 -4.27
C VAL A 39 6.92 2.08 -2.90
N LEU A 40 8.02 2.83 -2.69
CA LEU A 40 8.29 3.52 -1.44
C LEU A 40 7.19 4.54 -1.11
N THR A 41 6.80 5.35 -2.10
CA THR A 41 5.79 6.41 -1.94
C THR A 41 4.41 5.81 -1.64
N GLY A 42 3.99 4.81 -2.43
CA GLY A 42 2.72 4.13 -2.23
C GLY A 42 2.63 3.40 -0.89
N ALA A 43 3.71 2.74 -0.45
CA ALA A 43 3.77 2.10 0.86
C ALA A 43 3.65 3.12 2.00
N GLU A 44 4.37 4.24 1.93
CA GLU A 44 4.30 5.30 2.93
C GLU A 44 2.89 5.90 3.03
N VAL A 45 2.22 6.12 1.89
CA VAL A 45 0.84 6.62 1.84
C VAL A 45 -0.13 5.61 2.47
N ALA A 46 -0.07 4.33 2.09
CA ALA A 46 -0.90 3.28 2.66
C ALA A 46 -0.70 3.16 4.18
N ILE A 47 0.56 3.22 4.64
CA ILE A 47 0.90 3.13 6.06
C ILE A 47 0.37 4.34 6.83
N ARG A 48 0.60 5.57 6.34
CA ARG A 48 0.14 6.78 7.02
C ARG A 48 -1.37 6.85 7.10
N LEU A 49 -2.07 6.48 6.04
CA LEU A 49 -3.54 6.42 6.04
C LEU A 49 -4.04 5.32 6.96
N GLY A 50 -3.42 4.15 6.98
CA GLY A 50 -3.79 3.08 7.91
C GLY A 50 -3.59 3.47 9.37
N VAL A 51 -2.48 4.14 9.70
CA VAL A 51 -2.22 4.69 11.04
C VAL A 51 -3.27 5.74 11.41
N TRP A 52 -3.65 6.62 10.47
CA TRP A 52 -4.66 7.65 10.69
C TRP A 52 -6.07 7.08 10.88
N LEU A 53 -6.47 6.09 10.08
CA LEU A 53 -7.74 5.36 10.26
C LEU A 53 -7.78 4.67 11.63
N GLY A 54 -6.65 4.15 12.08
CA GLY A 54 -6.47 3.65 13.43
C GLY A 54 -7.24 2.36 13.75
N ARG A 55 -7.21 1.98 15.03
CA ARG A 55 -7.79 0.71 15.50
C ARG A 55 -9.30 0.67 15.44
N ASP A 56 -9.97 1.81 15.58
CA ASP A 56 -11.43 1.86 15.62
C ASP A 56 -12.04 1.56 14.25
N HIS A 57 -11.39 2.00 13.17
CA HIS A 57 -11.75 1.61 11.80
C HIS A 57 -11.69 0.10 11.61
N TYR A 58 -10.59 -0.54 12.03
CA TYR A 58 -10.44 -2.00 11.98
C TYR A 58 -11.48 -2.72 12.83
N ARG A 59 -11.71 -2.26 14.07
CA ARG A 59 -12.67 -2.87 15.01
C ARG A 59 -14.13 -2.74 14.57
N THR A 60 -14.43 -1.74 13.74
CA THR A 60 -15.75 -1.58 13.11
C THR A 60 -15.98 -2.61 11.98
N GLY A 61 -14.96 -3.40 11.63
CA GLY A 61 -15.04 -4.50 10.68
C GLY A 61 -14.42 -4.20 9.30
N PHE A 62 -13.84 -3.00 9.11
CA PHE A 62 -13.17 -2.68 7.85
C PHE A 62 -11.78 -3.30 7.77
N HIS A 63 -11.41 -3.75 6.57
CA HIS A 63 -10.09 -4.32 6.30
C HIS A 63 -9.12 -3.22 5.83
N VAL A 64 -8.15 -2.84 6.69
CA VAL A 64 -7.26 -1.70 6.44
C VAL A 64 -6.44 -1.87 5.15
N THR A 65 -6.02 -3.10 4.83
CA THR A 65 -5.35 -3.43 3.57
C THR A 65 -6.12 -2.91 2.35
N GLY A 66 -7.45 -3.08 2.33
CA GLY A 66 -8.28 -2.55 1.24
C GLY A 66 -8.47 -1.04 1.34
N THR A 67 -8.90 -0.56 2.51
CA THR A 67 -9.32 0.86 2.67
C THR A 67 -8.18 1.86 2.61
N ALA A 68 -6.99 1.52 3.12
CA ALA A 68 -5.80 2.37 3.03
C ALA A 68 -4.92 2.00 1.83
N GLY A 69 -4.77 0.70 1.54
CA GLY A 69 -3.92 0.23 0.45
C GLY A 69 -4.37 0.69 -0.94
N THR A 70 -5.68 0.90 -1.15
CA THR A 70 -6.19 1.51 -2.40
C THR A 70 -5.55 2.87 -2.68
N PHE A 71 -5.38 3.71 -1.65
CA PHE A 71 -4.73 5.01 -1.82
C PHE A 71 -3.22 4.89 -2.02
N GLY A 72 -2.58 3.89 -1.40
CA GLY A 72 -1.17 3.58 -1.66
C GLY A 72 -0.92 3.12 -3.09
N ALA A 73 -1.85 2.38 -3.69
CA ALA A 73 -1.75 1.96 -5.09
C ALA A 73 -1.96 3.13 -6.09
N VAL A 74 -2.65 4.20 -5.66
CA VAL A 74 -2.94 5.39 -6.48
C VAL A 74 -1.82 6.43 -6.42
N ALA A 75 -1.11 6.53 -5.29
CA ALA A 75 -0.06 7.52 -5.03
C ALA A 75 1.25 7.23 -5.78
#